data_AF-A0A844MAJ7-F1
#
_entry.id   AF-A0A844MAJ7-F1
#
_cell.length_a   1.000
_cell.length_b   1.000
_cell.length_c   1.000
_cell.angle_alpha   90.00
_cell.angle_beta   90.00
_cell.angle_gamma   90.00
#
_symmetry.space_group_name_H-M   'P 1'
#
loop_
_entity.id
_entity.type
_entity.pdbx_description
1 polymer ?
#
loop_
_entity_poly.entity_id
_entity_poly.type
_entity_poly.pdbx_seq_one_letter_code
_entity_poly.pdbx_strand_id
1 'polypeptide(L)'
;MVDVTANINQTRARRIAQRRIEGFAQQFGEVYCNLARHASFPLVLTPDLLYQIWANFVPEAPWIAVAHVLLSRLCRQVGYEMYEMDIADRDLLLRELKEQFGQERFDELGQFLLDYVAQQLTDDDTDTQDLREAQEWTALAYTKPDEAAQELAQRLSERVKRKDMGEVLRLVSLVESFAEPLIEAGFEPLLVYSRGMKSFASDELDRAEEQLRKLLKQGHRVEVAGVSLEIPSATPQQINTASLKFLPCSFYRRTINPEADKIFQAGQEFYQVDPNNLEAKIRSFWSATQLTMIIDREDFEGIRREMYGHYNGNALANRIGMTDTEFLNDIRVQFEVNQKLEFTLLFCQGNPKYKIPANISYLDIGVRVGTQKIFSHEHELLYDIAVSIAESPANLRTEAFTLIFEAGKYYDLKSFFDENGVPKVGLISNPLPPLPLNCKYNFYLRSTQTNYWQFIGELSQPQSYTEYPCQYLVTLLEPTGILQIHLGQVPYWTSDSQECLKHEGCVFRTILEKQFG
;
A
#
# COMPACT_ATOMS: atom_id res chain seq x y z
N MET A 1 5.57 -12.20 -24.23
CA MET A 1 6.68 -11.77 -23.33
C MET A 1 6.36 -12.05 -21.86
N VAL A 2 5.11 -11.95 -21.41
CA VAL A 2 4.68 -12.22 -20.01
C VAL A 2 4.91 -13.68 -19.57
N ASP A 3 4.66 -14.66 -20.44
CA ASP A 3 4.84 -16.10 -20.13
C ASP A 3 6.30 -16.52 -19.88
N VAL A 4 7.26 -15.84 -20.51
CA VAL A 4 8.69 -16.16 -20.34
C VAL A 4 9.18 -15.66 -18.97
N THR A 5 8.71 -14.48 -18.53
CA THR A 5 9.08 -13.89 -17.25
C THR A 5 8.47 -14.62 -16.05
N ALA A 6 7.22 -15.09 -16.16
CA ALA A 6 6.56 -15.90 -15.13
C ALA A 6 7.29 -17.23 -14.89
N ASN A 7 7.72 -17.90 -15.97
CA ASN A 7 8.45 -19.17 -15.91
C ASN A 7 9.88 -19.00 -15.33
N ILE A 8 10.55 -17.88 -15.65
CA ILE A 8 11.86 -17.53 -15.05
C ILE A 8 11.73 -17.29 -13.53
N ASN A 9 10.69 -16.58 -13.09
CA ASN A 9 10.45 -16.30 -11.67
C ASN A 9 10.13 -17.57 -10.88
N GLN A 10 9.31 -18.47 -11.41
CA GLN A 10 8.99 -19.75 -10.76
C GLN A 10 10.22 -20.67 -10.67
N THR A 11 11.04 -20.72 -11.73
CA THR A 11 12.31 -21.47 -11.73
C THR A 11 13.30 -20.92 -10.70
N ARG A 12 13.36 -19.58 -10.56
CA ARG A 12 14.21 -18.92 -9.56
C ARG A 12 13.73 -19.20 -8.13
N ALA A 13 12.44 -19.08 -7.87
CA ALA A 13 11.84 -19.36 -6.57
C ALA A 13 12.14 -20.80 -6.13
N ARG A 14 11.93 -21.79 -7.02
CA ARG A 14 12.23 -23.20 -6.73
C ARG A 14 13.71 -23.44 -6.41
N ARG A 15 14.65 -22.78 -7.11
CA ARG A 15 16.09 -22.87 -6.81
C ARG A 15 16.46 -22.26 -5.45
N ILE A 16 15.79 -21.17 -5.05
CA ILE A 16 16.00 -20.56 -3.73
C ILE A 16 15.48 -21.51 -2.66
N ALA A 17 14.30 -22.08 -2.86
CA ALA A 17 13.69 -23.01 -1.92
C ALA A 17 14.54 -24.26 -1.69
N GLN A 18 14.97 -24.88 -2.78
CA GLN A 18 15.90 -26.02 -2.75
C GLN A 18 17.14 -25.71 -1.89
N ARG A 19 17.77 -24.54 -2.08
CA ARG A 19 18.95 -24.15 -1.30
C ARG A 19 18.66 -23.91 0.17
N ARG A 20 17.47 -23.41 0.53
CA ARG A 20 17.08 -23.21 1.93
C ARG A 20 16.88 -24.55 2.63
N ILE A 21 16.16 -25.47 1.99
CA ILE A 21 15.92 -26.82 2.51
C ILE A 21 17.24 -27.59 2.62
N GLU A 22 18.08 -27.57 1.59
CA GLU A 22 19.42 -28.19 1.63
C GLU A 22 20.31 -27.59 2.73
N GLY A 23 20.28 -26.27 2.90
CA GLY A 23 21.03 -25.59 3.96
C GLY A 23 20.55 -26.01 5.36
N PHE A 24 19.23 -26.13 5.54
CA PHE A 24 18.63 -26.63 6.78
C PHE A 24 19.02 -28.08 7.06
N ALA A 25 18.97 -28.94 6.03
CA ALA A 25 19.39 -30.34 6.09
C ALA A 25 20.87 -30.50 6.47
N GLN A 26 21.75 -29.69 5.87
CA GLN A 26 23.18 -29.71 6.18
C GLN A 26 23.46 -29.26 7.61
N GLN A 27 22.69 -28.30 8.13
CA GLN A 27 22.91 -27.76 9.46
C GLN A 27 22.39 -28.68 10.57
N PHE A 28 21.24 -29.32 10.37
CA PHE A 28 20.55 -30.05 11.45
C PHE A 28 20.36 -31.55 11.18
N GLY A 29 20.50 -32.00 9.95
CA GLY A 29 20.38 -33.39 9.54
C GLY A 29 18.97 -33.82 9.13
N GLU A 30 18.86 -35.03 8.58
CA GLU A 30 17.65 -35.55 7.94
C GLU A 30 16.44 -35.63 8.87
N VAL A 31 16.67 -35.95 10.15
CA VAL A 31 15.59 -36.07 11.14
C VAL A 31 14.89 -34.72 11.37
N TYR A 32 15.62 -33.61 11.33
CA TYR A 32 15.01 -32.28 11.41
C TYR A 32 14.28 -31.93 10.11
N CYS A 33 14.79 -32.38 8.97
CA CYS A 33 14.10 -32.25 7.69
C CYS A 33 12.79 -33.03 7.66
N ASN A 34 12.74 -34.23 8.25
CA ASN A 34 11.48 -34.96 8.41
C ASN A 34 10.46 -34.13 9.20
N LEU A 35 10.86 -33.50 10.31
CA LEU A 35 9.96 -32.61 11.04
C LEU A 35 9.52 -31.41 10.19
N ALA A 36 10.43 -30.79 9.43
CA ALA A 36 10.08 -29.70 8.52
C ALA A 36 9.10 -30.13 7.41
N ARG A 37 9.24 -31.35 6.89
CA ARG A 37 8.30 -31.95 5.91
C ARG A 37 6.90 -32.14 6.51
N HIS A 38 6.79 -32.58 7.75
CA HIS A 38 5.49 -32.71 8.41
C HIS A 38 4.91 -31.33 8.79
N ALA A 39 5.77 -30.41 9.19
CA ALA A 39 5.41 -29.03 9.52
C ALA A 39 4.93 -28.21 8.30
N SER A 40 5.26 -28.63 7.08
CA SER A 40 4.75 -27.96 5.87
C SER A 40 3.29 -28.33 5.56
N PHE A 41 2.72 -29.34 6.23
CA PHE A 41 1.34 -29.75 6.02
C PHE A 41 0.33 -28.69 6.48
N PRO A 42 0.29 -28.25 7.76
CA PRO A 42 -0.55 -27.13 8.15
C PRO A 42 -0.21 -25.85 7.38
N LEU A 43 -1.20 -24.98 7.17
CA LEU A 43 -0.96 -23.69 6.52
C LEU A 43 -0.26 -22.71 7.46
N VAL A 44 -0.69 -22.70 8.73
CA VAL A 44 -0.11 -21.90 9.81
C VAL A 44 0.37 -22.84 10.93
N LEU A 45 1.52 -22.52 11.52
CA LEU A 45 2.11 -23.26 12.63
C LEU A 45 2.07 -22.41 13.89
N THR A 46 1.65 -23.03 14.99
CA THR A 46 1.94 -22.55 16.34
C THR A 46 3.01 -23.45 16.98
N PRO A 47 3.74 -22.97 18.00
CA PRO A 47 4.64 -23.83 18.76
C PRO A 47 3.94 -25.09 19.28
N ASP A 48 2.73 -24.94 19.81
CA ASP A 48 1.91 -26.07 20.29
C ASP A 48 1.60 -27.07 19.17
N LEU A 49 1.03 -26.61 18.05
CA LEU A 49 0.72 -27.49 16.91
C LEU A 49 1.96 -28.25 16.43
N LEU A 50 3.10 -27.57 16.32
CA LEU A 50 4.33 -28.21 15.86
C LEU A 50 4.90 -29.19 16.91
N TYR A 51 4.77 -28.91 18.21
CA TYR A 51 5.11 -29.90 19.25
C TYR A 51 4.21 -31.14 19.17
N GLN A 52 2.92 -30.97 18.90
CA GLN A 52 2.02 -32.10 18.74
C GLN A 52 2.32 -32.90 17.47
N ILE A 53 2.65 -32.24 16.35
CA ILE A 53 3.12 -32.92 15.13
C ILE A 53 4.41 -33.69 15.42
N TRP A 54 5.38 -33.06 16.10
CA TRP A 54 6.61 -33.73 16.51
C TRP A 54 6.35 -34.99 17.33
N ALA A 55 5.51 -34.88 18.37
CA ALA A 55 5.24 -35.98 19.29
C ALA A 55 4.57 -37.19 18.61
N ASN A 56 3.71 -36.95 17.61
CA ASN A 56 2.95 -38.00 16.95
C ASN A 56 3.65 -38.59 15.71
N PHE A 57 4.41 -37.78 14.96
CA PHE A 57 4.89 -38.17 13.64
C PHE A 57 6.41 -38.29 13.52
N VAL A 58 7.17 -37.51 14.30
CA VAL A 58 8.64 -37.48 14.20
C VAL A 58 9.30 -37.47 15.60
N PRO A 59 8.93 -38.40 16.51
CA PRO A 59 9.45 -38.40 17.89
C PRO A 59 10.96 -38.70 17.97
N GLU A 60 11.56 -39.21 16.91
CA GLU A 60 12.99 -39.41 16.78
C GLU A 60 13.78 -38.09 16.67
N ALA A 61 13.12 -36.99 16.28
CA ALA A 61 13.73 -35.67 16.33
C ALA A 61 13.89 -35.22 17.80
N PRO A 62 14.99 -34.54 18.16
CA PRO A 62 15.10 -33.96 19.49
C PRO A 62 14.05 -32.86 19.64
N TRP A 63 13.44 -32.72 20.82
CA TRP A 63 12.37 -31.74 21.07
C TRP A 63 12.73 -30.30 20.67
N ILE A 64 14.02 -29.93 20.73
CA ILE A 64 14.53 -28.61 20.29
C ILE A 64 14.38 -28.37 18.78
N ALA A 65 14.13 -29.42 17.99
CA ALA A 65 13.89 -29.35 16.55
C ALA A 65 12.67 -28.48 16.21
N VAL A 66 11.66 -28.45 17.08
CA VAL A 66 10.50 -27.56 16.94
C VAL A 66 10.94 -26.11 16.85
N ALA A 67 11.78 -25.65 17.79
CA ALA A 67 12.31 -24.29 17.78
C ALA A 67 13.22 -24.04 16.56
N HIS A 68 14.04 -25.01 16.18
CA HIS A 68 14.91 -24.87 15.00
C HIS A 68 14.11 -24.73 13.70
N VAL A 69 12.99 -25.45 13.54
CA VAL A 69 12.11 -25.31 12.37
C VAL A 69 11.46 -23.92 12.35
N LEU A 70 10.79 -23.51 13.44
CA LEU A 70 10.06 -22.24 13.52
C LEU A 70 10.96 -21.00 13.36
N LEU A 71 12.19 -21.08 13.88
CA LEU A 71 13.15 -19.97 13.84
C LEU A 71 14.13 -20.06 12.65
N SER A 72 13.97 -21.07 11.80
CA SER A 72 14.76 -21.18 10.56
C SER A 72 14.26 -20.21 9.49
N ARG A 73 15.02 -20.11 8.39
CA ARG A 73 14.60 -19.38 7.19
C ARG A 73 13.48 -20.05 6.39
N LEU A 74 13.03 -21.24 6.80
CA LEU A 74 11.89 -21.91 6.19
C LEU A 74 10.57 -21.29 6.66
N CYS A 75 10.55 -20.69 7.85
CA CYS A 75 9.38 -20.08 8.45
C CYS A 75 9.53 -18.55 8.57
N ARG A 76 8.40 -17.85 8.55
CA ARG A 76 8.29 -16.44 8.91
C ARG A 76 7.18 -16.29 9.96
N GLN A 77 7.38 -15.41 10.93
CA GLN A 77 6.34 -15.08 11.89
C GLN A 77 5.30 -14.16 11.22
N VAL A 78 4.02 -14.53 11.31
CA VAL A 78 2.90 -13.78 10.72
C VAL A 78 1.94 -13.22 11.77
N GLY A 79 2.08 -13.64 13.03
CA GLY A 79 1.36 -13.09 14.18
C GLY A 79 1.98 -13.54 15.50
N TYR A 80 1.33 -13.22 16.62
CA TYR A 80 1.80 -13.70 17.92
C TYR A 80 1.79 -15.23 17.94
N GLU A 81 2.97 -15.83 18.06
CA GLU A 81 3.17 -17.28 18.03
C GLU A 81 2.61 -18.01 16.79
N MET A 82 2.40 -17.30 15.69
CA MET A 82 1.93 -17.86 14.42
C MET A 82 3.01 -17.74 13.35
N TYR A 83 3.30 -18.85 12.68
CA TYR A 83 4.36 -18.97 11.68
C TYR A 83 3.82 -19.58 10.40
N GLU A 84 4.35 -19.14 9.26
CA GLU A 84 4.05 -19.73 7.95
C GLU A 84 5.35 -20.09 7.24
N MET A 85 5.31 -21.15 6.44
CA MET A 85 6.38 -21.43 5.50
C MET A 85 6.21 -20.61 4.21
N ASP A 86 7.32 -20.18 3.60
CA ASP A 86 7.27 -19.60 2.26
C ASP A 86 6.63 -20.61 1.29
N ILE A 87 5.74 -20.16 0.40
CA ILE A 87 4.97 -21.05 -0.49
C ILE A 87 5.89 -21.98 -1.28
N ALA A 88 7.02 -21.49 -1.78
CA ALA A 88 7.94 -22.33 -2.56
C ALA A 88 8.68 -23.37 -1.70
N ASP A 89 8.97 -23.02 -0.44
CA ASP A 89 9.57 -23.94 0.54
C ASP A 89 8.54 -25.01 0.95
N ARG A 90 7.32 -24.59 1.26
CA ARG A 90 6.18 -25.45 1.65
C ARG A 90 5.85 -26.48 0.56
N ASP A 91 5.67 -26.03 -0.68
CA ASP A 91 5.33 -26.90 -1.82
C ASP A 91 6.40 -27.98 -2.04
N LEU A 92 7.68 -27.60 -1.94
CA LEU A 92 8.78 -28.55 -2.13
C LEU A 92 8.84 -29.57 -0.97
N LEU A 93 8.68 -29.12 0.27
CA LEU A 93 8.63 -29.99 1.45
C LEU A 93 7.43 -30.94 1.41
N LEU A 94 6.28 -30.49 0.92
CA LEU A 94 5.08 -31.34 0.76
C LEU A 94 5.27 -32.42 -0.30
N ARG A 95 5.91 -32.09 -1.43
CA ARG A 95 6.29 -33.11 -2.42
C ARG A 95 7.22 -34.14 -1.81
N GLU A 96 8.26 -33.70 -1.09
CA GLU A 96 9.18 -34.61 -0.40
C GLU A 96 8.46 -35.46 0.64
N LEU A 97 7.51 -34.89 1.40
CA LEU A 97 6.69 -35.63 2.36
C LEU A 97 5.89 -36.74 1.66
N LYS A 98 5.22 -36.44 0.54
CA LYS A 98 4.45 -37.42 -0.24
C LYS A 98 5.34 -38.49 -0.86
N GLU A 99 6.50 -38.11 -1.40
CA GLU A 99 7.47 -39.03 -1.98
C GLU A 99 8.07 -39.99 -0.95
N GLN A 100 8.37 -39.50 0.26
CA GLN A 100 9.01 -40.30 1.31
C GLN A 100 8.03 -41.15 2.13
N PHE A 101 6.85 -40.60 2.45
CA PHE A 101 5.90 -41.22 3.40
C PHE A 101 4.59 -41.65 2.76
N GLY A 102 4.34 -41.27 1.50
CA GLY A 102 3.15 -41.66 0.76
C GLY A 102 1.88 -40.89 1.16
N GLN A 103 0.79 -41.24 0.48
CA GLN A 103 -0.54 -40.63 0.71
C GLN A 103 -1.10 -40.95 2.10
N GLU A 104 -0.82 -42.13 2.66
CA GLU A 104 -1.27 -42.53 4.00
C GLU A 104 -0.83 -41.51 5.07
N ARG A 105 0.37 -40.94 4.94
CA ARG A 105 0.84 -39.91 5.86
C ARG A 105 0.06 -38.59 5.73
N PHE A 106 -0.36 -38.22 4.53
CA PHE A 106 -1.23 -37.06 4.34
C PHE A 106 -2.60 -37.29 4.95
N ASP A 107 -3.14 -38.51 4.84
CA ASP A 107 -4.42 -38.88 5.43
C ASP A 107 -4.38 -38.81 6.97
N GLU A 108 -3.31 -39.32 7.58
CA GLU A 108 -3.09 -39.22 9.02
C GLU A 108 -2.88 -37.78 9.50
N LEU A 109 -2.06 -36.99 8.79
CA LEU A 109 -1.84 -35.57 9.11
C LEU A 109 -3.12 -34.75 8.93
N GLY A 110 -3.91 -35.05 7.91
CA GLY A 110 -5.21 -34.43 7.66
C GLY A 110 -6.19 -34.70 8.80
N GLN A 111 -6.34 -35.97 9.20
CA GLN A 111 -7.19 -36.32 10.34
C GLN A 111 -6.70 -35.67 11.64
N PHE A 112 -5.39 -35.72 11.89
CA PHE A 112 -4.78 -35.08 13.05
C PHE A 112 -5.06 -33.57 13.08
N LEU A 113 -4.92 -32.88 11.94
CA LEU A 113 -5.14 -31.43 11.85
C LEU A 113 -6.61 -31.08 12.09
N LEU A 114 -7.56 -31.87 11.57
CA LEU A 114 -8.98 -31.68 11.83
C LEU A 114 -9.30 -31.87 13.32
N ASP A 115 -8.75 -32.92 13.94
CA ASP A 115 -8.93 -33.18 15.38
C ASP A 115 -8.33 -32.06 16.24
N TYR A 116 -7.15 -31.56 15.86
CA TYR A 116 -6.49 -30.44 16.52
C TYR A 116 -7.34 -29.18 16.48
N VAL A 117 -7.80 -28.80 15.28
CA VAL A 117 -8.59 -27.60 15.05
C VAL A 117 -9.92 -27.65 15.80
N ALA A 118 -10.60 -28.81 15.80
CA ALA A 118 -11.84 -29.00 16.53
C ALA A 118 -11.68 -28.88 18.07
N GLN A 119 -10.49 -29.17 18.60
CA GLN A 119 -10.21 -29.12 20.04
C GLN A 119 -9.63 -27.77 20.50
N GLN A 120 -8.77 -27.16 19.69
CA GLN A 120 -7.96 -26.00 20.10
C GLN A 120 -8.45 -24.66 19.52
N LEU A 121 -9.14 -24.66 18.37
CA LEU A 121 -9.65 -23.45 17.72
C LEU A 121 -11.18 -23.35 17.90
N THR A 122 -11.59 -23.21 19.17
CA THR A 122 -13.01 -23.22 19.58
C THR A 122 -13.59 -21.84 19.86
N ASP A 123 -12.76 -20.81 19.91
CA ASP A 123 -13.22 -19.45 20.13
C ASP A 123 -14.03 -18.92 18.93
N ASP A 124 -15.07 -18.14 19.23
CA ASP A 124 -16.02 -17.62 18.24
C ASP A 124 -15.57 -16.30 17.60
N ASP A 125 -14.34 -15.84 17.87
CA ASP A 125 -13.80 -14.65 17.22
C ASP A 125 -13.43 -14.91 15.76
N THR A 126 -13.41 -13.84 14.96
CA THR A 126 -13.22 -13.93 13.51
C THR A 126 -11.85 -14.47 13.12
N ASP A 127 -10.78 -14.13 13.85
CA ASP A 127 -9.42 -14.56 13.50
C ASP A 127 -9.26 -16.07 13.76
N THR A 128 -9.82 -16.57 14.86
CA THR A 128 -9.84 -18.01 15.18
C THR A 128 -10.65 -18.80 14.16
N GLN A 129 -11.80 -18.29 13.73
CA GLN A 129 -12.64 -18.93 12.71
C GLN A 129 -11.95 -18.98 11.35
N ASP A 130 -11.31 -17.89 10.92
CA ASP A 130 -10.59 -17.82 9.66
C ASP A 130 -9.40 -18.80 9.63
N LEU A 131 -8.68 -18.92 10.75
CA LEU A 131 -7.59 -19.88 10.91
C LEU A 131 -8.10 -21.32 10.88
N ARG A 132 -9.20 -21.61 11.58
CA ARG A 132 -9.85 -22.92 11.56
C ARG A 132 -10.22 -23.33 10.14
N GLU A 133 -10.93 -22.48 9.40
CA GLU A 133 -11.35 -22.76 8.03
C GLU A 133 -10.15 -23.05 7.11
N ALA A 134 -9.08 -22.25 7.23
CA ALA A 134 -7.88 -22.43 6.44
C ALA A 134 -7.20 -23.78 6.69
N GLN A 135 -7.15 -24.23 7.94
CA GLN A 135 -6.56 -25.52 8.31
C GLN A 135 -7.47 -26.70 7.92
N GLU A 136 -8.79 -26.57 8.08
CA GLU A 136 -9.76 -27.57 7.62
C GLU A 136 -9.66 -27.80 6.11
N TRP A 137 -9.65 -26.73 5.31
CA TRP A 137 -9.47 -26.85 3.86
C TRP A 137 -8.07 -27.34 3.48
N THR A 138 -7.05 -27.09 4.29
CA THR A 138 -5.72 -27.68 4.07
C THR A 138 -5.80 -29.20 4.21
N ALA A 139 -6.40 -29.71 5.29
CA ALA A 139 -6.58 -31.15 5.47
C ALA A 139 -7.41 -31.77 4.33
N LEU A 140 -8.52 -31.14 3.96
CA LEU A 140 -9.37 -31.63 2.88
C LEU A 140 -8.68 -31.58 1.51
N ALA A 141 -7.92 -30.53 1.19
CA ALA A 141 -7.27 -30.43 -0.12
C ALA A 141 -6.33 -31.61 -0.39
N TYR A 142 -5.60 -32.07 0.62
CA TYR A 142 -4.63 -33.16 0.46
C TYR A 142 -5.20 -34.57 0.64
N THR A 143 -6.39 -34.71 1.26
CA THR A 143 -7.00 -36.03 1.57
C THR A 143 -8.27 -36.30 0.76
N LYS A 144 -9.04 -35.25 0.48
CA LYS A 144 -10.33 -35.28 -0.21
C LYS A 144 -10.49 -34.04 -1.13
N PRO A 145 -9.68 -33.94 -2.20
CA PRO A 145 -9.64 -32.75 -3.05
C PRO A 145 -10.98 -32.42 -3.71
N ASP A 146 -11.85 -33.41 -3.96
CA ASP A 146 -13.21 -33.20 -4.46
C ASP A 146 -14.08 -32.40 -3.46
N GLU A 147 -14.07 -32.79 -2.17
CA GLU A 147 -14.79 -32.08 -1.10
C GLU A 147 -14.23 -30.66 -0.94
N ALA A 148 -12.90 -30.52 -0.89
CA ALA A 148 -12.25 -29.20 -0.79
C ALA A 148 -12.60 -28.28 -1.95
N ALA A 149 -12.52 -28.78 -3.19
CA ALA A 149 -12.85 -28.00 -4.37
C ALA A 149 -14.32 -27.56 -4.39
N GLN A 150 -15.22 -28.45 -3.99
CA GLN A 150 -16.65 -28.15 -3.90
C GLN A 150 -16.93 -27.07 -2.85
N GLU A 151 -16.38 -27.19 -1.64
CA GLU A 151 -16.59 -26.23 -0.56
C GLU A 151 -16.00 -24.85 -0.88
N LEU A 152 -14.75 -24.82 -1.39
CA LEU A 152 -14.09 -23.58 -1.80
C LEU A 152 -14.85 -22.89 -2.93
N ALA A 153 -15.34 -23.66 -3.92
CA ALA A 153 -16.15 -23.12 -5.01
C ALA A 153 -17.50 -22.58 -4.51
N GLN A 154 -18.17 -23.28 -3.59
CA GLN A 154 -19.42 -22.80 -2.97
C GLN A 154 -19.18 -21.49 -2.23
N ARG A 155 -18.18 -21.44 -1.35
CA ARG A 155 -17.87 -20.24 -0.58
C ARG A 155 -17.49 -19.07 -1.48
N LEU A 156 -16.66 -19.30 -2.50
CA LEU A 156 -16.33 -18.28 -3.50
C LEU A 156 -17.58 -17.78 -4.23
N SER A 157 -18.48 -18.67 -4.69
CA SER A 157 -19.73 -18.30 -5.37
C SER A 157 -20.60 -17.40 -4.49
N GLU A 158 -20.76 -17.75 -3.22
CA GLU A 158 -21.56 -16.99 -2.27
C GLU A 158 -20.98 -15.58 -2.02
N ARG A 159 -19.67 -15.48 -1.84
CA ARG A 159 -18.99 -14.21 -1.54
C ARG A 159 -18.93 -13.29 -2.74
N VAL A 160 -18.75 -13.84 -3.93
CA VAL A 160 -18.89 -13.09 -5.20
C VAL A 160 -20.30 -12.51 -5.34
N LYS A 161 -21.35 -13.32 -5.11
CA LYS A 161 -22.75 -12.85 -5.16
C LYS A 161 -23.04 -11.75 -4.14
N ARG A 162 -22.46 -11.85 -2.94
CA ARG A 162 -22.59 -10.84 -1.88
C ARG A 162 -21.70 -9.61 -2.10
N LYS A 163 -20.85 -9.61 -3.14
CA LYS A 163 -19.87 -8.55 -3.44
C LYS A 163 -18.85 -8.30 -2.33
N ASP A 164 -18.50 -9.36 -1.60
CA ASP A 164 -17.55 -9.33 -0.49
C ASP A 164 -16.13 -9.59 -1.02
N MET A 165 -15.53 -8.59 -1.67
CA MET A 165 -14.26 -8.77 -2.39
C MET A 165 -13.06 -9.02 -1.48
N GLY A 166 -13.12 -8.54 -0.23
CA GLY A 166 -12.09 -8.84 0.78
C GLY A 166 -12.01 -10.34 1.07
N GLU A 167 -13.17 -10.95 1.32
CA GLU A 167 -13.26 -12.40 1.54
C GLU A 167 -12.97 -13.19 0.25
N VAL A 168 -13.34 -12.68 -0.92
CA VAL A 168 -12.93 -13.29 -2.20
C VAL A 168 -11.40 -13.35 -2.31
N LEU A 169 -10.67 -12.29 -1.97
CA LEU A 169 -9.21 -12.28 -1.99
C LEU A 169 -8.59 -13.25 -0.98
N ARG A 170 -9.19 -13.40 0.22
CA ARG A 170 -8.78 -14.40 1.22
C ARG A 170 -8.92 -15.82 0.66
N LEU A 171 -10.10 -16.15 0.14
CA LEU A 171 -10.39 -17.47 -0.44
C LEU A 171 -9.53 -17.77 -1.67
N VAL A 172 -9.28 -16.78 -2.51
CA VAL A 172 -8.38 -16.90 -3.67
C VAL A 172 -6.97 -17.29 -3.22
N SER A 173 -6.47 -16.64 -2.16
CA SER A 173 -5.15 -16.95 -1.59
C SER A 173 -5.08 -18.38 -1.05
N LEU A 174 -6.16 -18.86 -0.43
CA LEU A 174 -6.28 -20.25 0.01
C LEU A 174 -6.27 -21.23 -1.17
N VAL A 175 -7.06 -20.97 -2.21
CA VAL A 175 -7.06 -21.79 -3.44
C VAL A 175 -5.67 -21.83 -4.09
N GLU A 176 -4.93 -20.71 -4.10
CA GLU A 176 -3.55 -20.69 -4.60
C GLU A 176 -2.59 -21.55 -3.74
N SER A 177 -2.74 -21.56 -2.42
CA SER A 177 -1.97 -22.41 -1.50
C SER A 177 -2.25 -23.91 -1.65
N PHE A 178 -3.38 -24.27 -2.28
CA PHE A 178 -3.78 -25.66 -2.57
C PHE A 178 -3.64 -26.02 -4.04
N ALA A 179 -2.86 -25.25 -4.81
CA ALA A 179 -2.81 -25.42 -6.26
C ALA A 179 -2.39 -26.82 -6.69
N GLU A 180 -1.38 -27.41 -6.06
CA GLU A 180 -0.86 -28.74 -6.42
C GLU A 180 -1.90 -29.86 -6.24
N PRO A 181 -2.48 -30.09 -5.04
CA PRO A 181 -3.47 -31.16 -4.88
C PRO A 181 -4.72 -30.93 -5.74
N LEU A 182 -5.15 -29.68 -5.95
CA LEU A 182 -6.30 -29.37 -6.80
C LEU A 182 -6.02 -29.64 -8.29
N ILE A 183 -4.80 -29.35 -8.78
CA ILE A 183 -4.40 -29.69 -10.16
C ILE A 183 -4.33 -31.20 -10.34
N GLU A 184 -3.70 -31.93 -9.41
CA GLU A 184 -3.60 -33.39 -9.47
C GLU A 184 -4.98 -34.07 -9.54
N ALA A 185 -5.97 -33.51 -8.84
CA ALA A 185 -7.35 -33.97 -8.85
C ALA A 185 -8.19 -33.46 -10.04
N GLY A 186 -7.62 -32.66 -10.95
CA GLY A 186 -8.30 -32.16 -12.15
C GLY A 186 -9.15 -30.90 -11.95
N PHE A 187 -9.00 -30.19 -10.82
CA PHE A 187 -9.68 -28.93 -10.51
C PHE A 187 -8.91 -27.67 -10.93
N GLU A 188 -8.05 -27.77 -11.95
CA GLU A 188 -7.38 -26.61 -12.55
C GLU A 188 -8.35 -25.45 -12.94
N PRO A 189 -9.60 -25.71 -13.41
CA PRO A 189 -10.57 -24.65 -13.63
C PRO A 189 -10.85 -23.77 -12.40
N LEU A 190 -10.80 -24.33 -11.17
CA LEU A 190 -10.98 -23.56 -9.94
C LEU A 190 -9.85 -22.55 -9.74
N LEU A 191 -8.61 -22.94 -10.05
CA LEU A 191 -7.44 -22.07 -9.97
C LEU A 191 -7.47 -20.97 -11.01
N VAL A 192 -7.87 -21.30 -12.24
CA VAL A 192 -8.03 -20.31 -13.31
C VAL A 192 -9.12 -19.30 -12.93
N TYR A 193 -10.24 -19.78 -12.38
CA TYR A 193 -11.32 -18.92 -11.89
C TYR A 193 -10.84 -18.05 -10.73
N SER A 194 -10.16 -18.64 -9.74
CA SER A 194 -9.59 -17.95 -8.58
C SER A 194 -8.62 -16.84 -9.01
N ARG A 195 -7.69 -17.12 -9.93
CA ARG A 195 -6.78 -16.11 -10.49
C ARG A 195 -7.53 -15.00 -11.23
N GLY A 196 -8.52 -15.37 -12.04
CA GLY A 196 -9.39 -14.41 -12.72
C GLY A 196 -10.12 -13.51 -11.74
N MET A 197 -10.64 -14.08 -10.65
CA MET A 197 -11.29 -13.34 -9.57
C MET A 197 -10.32 -12.52 -8.73
N LYS A 198 -9.07 -12.97 -8.56
CA LYS A 198 -7.97 -12.18 -7.97
C LYS A 198 -7.76 -10.91 -8.77
N SER A 199 -7.54 -11.07 -10.08
CA SER A 199 -7.36 -9.96 -11.00
C SER A 199 -8.61 -9.07 -11.04
N PHE A 200 -9.82 -9.64 -11.00
CA PHE A 200 -11.06 -8.87 -10.92
C PHE A 200 -11.15 -8.05 -9.61
N ALA A 201 -10.89 -8.67 -8.45
CA ALA A 201 -10.93 -8.01 -7.15
C ALA A 201 -9.77 -7.01 -6.97
N SER A 202 -8.66 -7.21 -7.67
CA SER A 202 -7.52 -6.27 -7.76
C SER A 202 -7.67 -5.26 -8.91
N ASP A 203 -8.81 -5.24 -9.62
CA ASP A 203 -9.14 -4.35 -10.74
C ASP A 203 -8.17 -4.42 -11.95
N GLU A 204 -7.48 -5.54 -12.12
CA GLU A 204 -6.73 -5.89 -13.33
C GLU A 204 -7.68 -6.49 -14.39
N LEU A 205 -8.69 -5.72 -14.83
CA LEU A 205 -9.83 -6.22 -15.61
C LEU A 205 -9.44 -6.89 -16.94
N ASP A 206 -8.47 -6.34 -17.68
CA ASP A 206 -8.00 -6.97 -18.93
C ASP A 206 -7.41 -8.36 -18.67
N ARG A 207 -6.66 -8.49 -17.57
CA ARG A 207 -6.06 -9.76 -17.14
C ARG A 207 -7.11 -10.71 -16.60
N ALA A 208 -8.09 -10.20 -15.86
CA ALA A 208 -9.23 -10.96 -15.37
C ALA A 208 -10.04 -11.51 -16.55
N GLU A 209 -10.33 -10.68 -17.56
CA GLU A 209 -11.02 -11.10 -18.78
C GLU A 209 -10.20 -12.16 -19.53
N GLU A 210 -8.90 -11.93 -19.74
CA GLU A 210 -8.03 -12.90 -20.40
C GLU A 210 -7.99 -14.26 -19.67
N GLN A 211 -7.93 -14.24 -18.33
CA GLN A 211 -7.91 -15.46 -17.51
C GLN A 211 -9.27 -16.16 -17.50
N LEU A 212 -10.36 -15.44 -17.26
CA LEU A 212 -11.72 -15.98 -17.17
C LEU A 212 -12.23 -16.45 -18.54
N ARG A 213 -11.78 -15.82 -19.63
CA ARG A 213 -12.12 -16.26 -21.01
C ARG A 213 -11.60 -17.66 -21.33
N LYS A 214 -10.54 -18.13 -20.67
CA LYS A 214 -10.05 -19.51 -20.81
C LYS A 214 -11.08 -20.55 -20.32
N LEU A 215 -12.00 -20.14 -19.45
CA LEU A 215 -13.06 -20.99 -18.90
C LEU A 215 -14.37 -20.91 -19.68
N LEU A 216 -14.53 -19.88 -20.52
CA LEU A 216 -15.75 -19.63 -21.29
C LEU A 216 -15.83 -20.58 -22.50
N LYS A 217 -16.68 -21.60 -22.41
CA LYS A 217 -17.10 -22.38 -23.59
C LYS A 217 -18.37 -21.80 -24.23
N GLN A 218 -19.40 -21.44 -23.44
CA GLN A 218 -20.62 -20.71 -23.86
C GLN A 218 -21.32 -20.05 -22.63
N GLY A 219 -21.28 -18.72 -22.48
CA GLY A 219 -22.06 -17.97 -21.45
C GLY A 219 -21.29 -17.54 -20.17
N HIS A 220 -21.89 -16.68 -19.33
CA HIS A 220 -21.26 -16.01 -18.16
C HIS A 220 -21.10 -16.89 -16.89
N ARG A 221 -21.12 -18.22 -17.02
CA ARG A 221 -21.06 -19.16 -15.89
C ARG A 221 -20.11 -20.29 -16.19
N VAL A 222 -19.40 -20.75 -15.16
CA VAL A 222 -18.47 -21.89 -15.22
C VAL A 222 -18.88 -22.88 -14.16
N GLU A 223 -19.01 -24.14 -14.53
CA GLU A 223 -19.21 -25.23 -13.59
C GLU A 223 -17.86 -25.75 -13.10
N VAL A 224 -17.63 -25.72 -11.80
CA VAL A 224 -16.44 -26.24 -11.15
C VAL A 224 -16.86 -27.05 -9.92
N ALA A 225 -16.42 -28.31 -9.83
CA ALA A 225 -16.79 -29.22 -8.74
C ALA A 225 -18.33 -29.31 -8.48
N GLY A 226 -19.13 -29.23 -9.55
CA GLY A 226 -20.60 -29.22 -9.45
C GLY A 226 -21.21 -27.91 -8.93
N VAL A 227 -20.43 -26.83 -8.88
CA VAL A 227 -20.85 -25.50 -8.46
C VAL A 227 -20.80 -24.54 -9.65
N SER A 228 -21.93 -23.90 -9.92
CA SER A 228 -22.02 -22.80 -10.88
C SER A 228 -21.37 -21.53 -10.30
N LEU A 229 -20.20 -21.19 -10.83
CA LEU A 229 -19.48 -19.95 -10.58
C LEU A 229 -19.88 -18.87 -11.59
N GLU A 230 -20.20 -17.68 -11.11
CA GLU A 230 -20.57 -16.55 -11.96
C GLU A 230 -19.31 -15.80 -12.37
N ILE A 231 -19.12 -15.63 -13.68
CA ILE A 231 -18.10 -14.72 -14.19
C ILE A 231 -18.72 -13.33 -14.18
N PRO A 232 -18.16 -12.36 -13.42
CA PRO A 232 -18.64 -10.99 -13.49
C PRO A 232 -18.53 -10.49 -14.93
N SER A 233 -19.66 -10.16 -15.56
CA SER A 233 -19.63 -9.35 -16.78
C SER A 233 -19.12 -7.98 -16.38
N ALA A 234 -18.00 -7.53 -16.94
CA ALA A 234 -17.54 -6.15 -16.79
C ALA A 234 -18.60 -5.20 -17.38
N THR A 235 -19.61 -4.86 -16.58
CA THR A 235 -20.51 -3.77 -16.92
C THR A 235 -19.70 -2.47 -16.83
N PRO A 236 -19.91 -1.50 -17.74
CA PRO A 236 -19.26 -0.18 -17.69
C PRO A 236 -19.48 0.59 -16.38
N GLN A 237 -20.34 0.09 -15.47
CA GLN A 237 -20.60 0.62 -14.14
C GLN A 237 -19.79 -0.06 -13.01
N GLN A 238 -18.94 -1.05 -13.31
CA GLN A 238 -17.98 -1.66 -12.37
C GLN A 238 -16.52 -1.27 -12.64
N ILE A 239 -16.29 -0.41 -13.65
CA ILE A 239 -15.06 0.38 -13.76
C ILE A 239 -15.06 1.31 -12.57
N ASN A 240 -14.37 0.95 -11.47
CA ASN A 240 -13.78 1.87 -10.50
C ASN A 240 -13.55 1.20 -9.12
N THR A 241 -12.37 0.65 -8.84
CA THR A 241 -11.76 0.81 -7.50
C THR A 241 -10.22 0.72 -7.42
N ALA A 242 -9.53 0.04 -8.35
CA ALA A 242 -8.07 0.15 -8.51
C ALA A 242 -7.66 0.96 -9.78
N SER A 243 -8.51 1.07 -10.81
CA SER A 243 -8.42 2.16 -11.81
C SER A 243 -8.72 3.54 -11.20
N LEU A 244 -9.33 3.57 -10.01
CA LEU A 244 -9.52 4.78 -9.20
C LEU A 244 -8.28 5.21 -8.44
N LYS A 245 -7.30 4.32 -8.24
CA LYS A 245 -6.09 4.62 -7.45
C LYS A 245 -4.94 5.12 -8.30
N PHE A 246 -4.97 4.90 -9.60
CA PHE A 246 -3.94 5.40 -10.52
C PHE A 246 -4.56 6.20 -11.66
N LEU A 247 -3.86 7.23 -12.10
CA LEU A 247 -4.27 8.02 -13.24
C LEU A 247 -4.24 7.18 -14.52
N PRO A 248 -5.36 7.01 -15.25
CA PRO A 248 -5.41 6.10 -16.39
C PRO A 248 -4.74 6.65 -17.66
N CYS A 249 -4.48 7.95 -17.73
CA CYS A 249 -3.99 8.64 -18.91
C CYS A 249 -2.96 9.72 -18.54
N SER A 250 -2.16 10.13 -19.53
CA SER A 250 -1.24 11.25 -19.34
C SER A 250 -1.89 12.56 -19.79
N PHE A 251 -1.56 13.66 -19.11
CA PHE A 251 -2.03 14.99 -19.47
C PHE A 251 -0.87 15.91 -19.77
N TYR A 252 -1.00 16.67 -20.84
CA TYR A 252 0.01 17.60 -21.32
C TYR A 252 -0.59 18.99 -21.44
N ARG A 253 0.18 19.99 -21.04
CA ARG A 253 -0.10 21.36 -21.40
C ARG A 253 0.43 21.62 -22.79
N ARG A 254 -0.41 22.16 -23.66
CA ARG A 254 -0.01 22.57 -25.00
C ARG A 254 0.95 23.76 -24.91
N THR A 255 2.14 23.60 -25.48
CA THR A 255 3.13 24.67 -25.61
C THR A 255 3.46 24.89 -27.09
N ILE A 256 4.18 25.97 -27.38
CA ILE A 256 4.65 26.29 -28.74
C ILE A 256 5.79 25.32 -29.15
N ASN A 257 6.42 24.62 -28.20
CA ASN A 257 7.52 23.69 -28.42
C ASN A 257 7.01 22.25 -28.63
N PRO A 258 7.53 21.47 -29.59
CA PRO A 258 7.13 20.07 -29.82
C PRO A 258 7.25 19.13 -28.61
N GLU A 259 8.14 19.42 -27.66
CA GLU A 259 8.13 18.73 -26.37
C GLU A 259 7.02 19.31 -25.49
N ALA A 260 5.81 18.75 -25.61
CA ALA A 260 4.68 19.17 -24.79
C ALA A 260 4.98 19.00 -23.30
N ASP A 261 4.58 19.99 -22.51
CA ASP A 261 4.83 20.06 -21.08
C ASP A 261 3.92 19.07 -20.35
N LYS A 262 4.47 17.92 -19.93
CA LYS A 262 3.71 16.84 -19.27
C LYS A 262 3.34 17.28 -17.85
N ILE A 263 2.05 17.45 -17.60
CA ILE A 263 1.52 17.81 -16.27
C ILE A 263 1.42 16.55 -15.41
N PHE A 264 0.84 15.49 -15.96
CA PHE A 264 0.61 14.22 -15.29
C PHE A 264 0.93 13.04 -16.20
N GLN A 265 1.33 11.93 -15.59
CA GLN A 265 1.70 10.70 -16.26
C GLN A 265 0.73 9.58 -15.88
N ALA A 266 0.33 8.78 -16.87
CA ALA A 266 -0.44 7.56 -16.63
C ALA A 266 0.29 6.64 -15.64
N GLY A 267 -0.46 6.05 -14.70
CA GLY A 267 0.07 5.22 -13.62
C GLY A 267 0.53 6.00 -12.38
N GLN A 268 0.36 7.34 -12.32
CA GLN A 268 0.55 8.08 -11.08
C GLN A 268 -0.54 7.74 -10.06
N GLU A 269 -0.16 7.50 -8.81
CA GLU A 269 -1.09 7.15 -7.74
C GLU A 269 -1.84 8.39 -7.21
N PHE A 270 -3.17 8.29 -7.10
CA PHE A 270 -4.01 9.27 -6.41
C PHE A 270 -3.79 9.14 -4.90
N TYR A 271 -3.57 10.27 -4.22
CA TYR A 271 -3.42 10.32 -2.77
C TYR A 271 -4.40 11.33 -2.18
N GLN A 272 -4.66 11.20 -0.88
CA GLN A 272 -5.48 12.18 -0.20
C GLN A 272 -4.69 13.48 0.02
N VAL A 273 -5.04 14.52 -0.74
CA VAL A 273 -4.40 15.84 -0.64
C VAL A 273 -4.92 16.62 0.57
N ASP A 274 -6.21 16.52 0.87
CA ASP A 274 -6.89 17.19 1.99
C ASP A 274 -7.67 16.14 2.79
N PRO A 275 -7.40 15.99 4.10
CA PRO A 275 -8.02 14.97 4.95
C PRO A 275 -9.54 15.15 5.09
N ASN A 276 -10.07 16.35 4.84
CA ASN A 276 -11.50 16.63 4.90
C ASN A 276 -12.20 16.39 3.54
N ASN A 277 -11.45 16.09 2.49
CA ASN A 277 -11.98 15.79 1.18
C ASN A 277 -11.95 14.28 0.93
N LEU A 278 -13.10 13.72 0.57
CA LEU A 278 -13.24 12.30 0.23
C LEU A 278 -12.65 11.97 -1.15
N GLU A 279 -12.34 12.97 -1.97
CA GLU A 279 -11.76 12.78 -3.30
C GLU A 279 -10.22 12.75 -3.23
N ALA A 280 -9.63 11.67 -3.76
CA ALA A 280 -8.19 11.60 -3.96
C ALA A 280 -7.77 12.34 -5.21
N LYS A 281 -6.58 12.92 -5.15
CA LYS A 281 -6.08 13.81 -6.20
C LYS A 281 -4.61 13.58 -6.46
N ILE A 282 -4.18 13.95 -7.65
CA ILE A 282 -2.77 14.15 -7.97
C ILE A 282 -2.58 15.64 -8.18
N ARG A 283 -1.58 16.21 -7.51
CA ARG A 283 -1.22 17.63 -7.61
C ARG A 283 0.13 17.77 -8.31
N SER A 284 0.20 18.63 -9.33
CA SER A 284 1.43 18.91 -10.07
C SER A 284 2.38 19.81 -9.26
N PHE A 285 3.58 20.08 -9.78
CA PHE A 285 4.38 21.20 -9.30
C PHE A 285 3.80 22.54 -9.78
N TRP A 286 4.17 23.63 -9.10
CA TRP A 286 3.91 24.98 -9.57
C TRP A 286 4.70 25.25 -10.86
N SER A 287 4.03 25.86 -11.84
CA SER A 287 4.61 26.21 -13.14
C SER A 287 4.22 27.62 -13.56
N ALA A 288 4.91 28.20 -14.53
CA ALA A 288 4.51 29.49 -15.12
C ALA A 288 3.12 29.39 -15.77
N THR A 289 2.32 30.45 -15.74
CA THR A 289 0.98 30.46 -16.37
C THR A 289 1.03 30.71 -17.89
N GLN A 290 -0.13 30.66 -18.56
CA GLN A 290 -0.31 31.06 -19.97
C GLN A 290 -1.63 31.84 -20.13
N LEU A 291 -1.70 32.75 -21.11
CA LEU A 291 -2.93 33.49 -21.44
C LEU A 291 -4.04 32.58 -21.99
N THR A 292 -3.65 31.51 -22.67
CA THR A 292 -4.56 30.44 -23.11
C THR A 292 -3.94 29.11 -22.71
N MET A 293 -4.55 28.44 -21.75
CA MET A 293 -4.11 27.10 -21.35
C MET A 293 -4.99 26.08 -22.04
N ILE A 294 -4.36 25.19 -22.80
CA ILE A 294 -5.01 24.03 -23.42
C ILE A 294 -4.35 22.79 -22.84
N ILE A 295 -5.17 21.90 -22.31
CA ILE A 295 -4.74 20.61 -21.79
C ILE A 295 -5.11 19.55 -22.81
N ASP A 296 -4.13 18.74 -23.18
CA ASP A 296 -4.26 17.59 -24.06
C ASP A 296 -4.19 16.30 -23.24
N ARG A 297 -4.98 15.30 -23.62
CA ARG A 297 -5.04 13.96 -23.02
C ARG A 297 -4.41 12.93 -23.96
N GLU A 298 -3.69 11.98 -23.38
CA GLU A 298 -3.08 10.84 -24.07
C GLU A 298 -3.45 9.56 -23.30
N ASP A 299 -4.33 8.74 -23.87
CA ASP A 299 -4.81 7.53 -23.21
C ASP A 299 -3.81 6.37 -23.26
N PHE A 300 -3.03 6.30 -24.35
CA PHE A 300 -2.00 5.27 -24.52
C PHE A 300 -0.74 5.86 -25.13
N GLU A 301 0.41 5.33 -24.71
CA GLU A 301 1.71 5.78 -25.20
C GLU A 301 1.80 5.64 -26.74
N GLY A 302 2.14 6.74 -27.41
CA GLY A 302 2.27 6.79 -28.87
C GLY A 302 0.97 7.02 -29.65
N ILE A 303 -0.19 7.14 -29.00
CA ILE A 303 -1.44 7.56 -29.64
C ILE A 303 -1.49 9.09 -29.76
N ARG A 304 -2.19 9.59 -30.78
CA ARG A 304 -2.40 11.02 -30.99
C ARG A 304 -3.12 11.64 -29.78
N ARG A 305 -2.57 12.74 -29.27
CA ARG A 305 -3.16 13.51 -28.18
C ARG A 305 -4.40 14.26 -28.65
N GLU A 306 -5.41 14.27 -27.80
CA GLU A 306 -6.67 14.98 -28.04
C GLU A 306 -6.83 16.13 -27.04
N MET A 307 -7.47 17.21 -27.48
CA MET A 307 -7.77 18.32 -26.60
C MET A 307 -8.77 17.88 -25.52
N TYR A 308 -8.40 18.07 -24.26
CA TYR A 308 -9.20 17.67 -23.10
C TYR A 308 -10.02 18.83 -22.55
N GLY A 309 -9.37 19.98 -22.39
CA GLY A 309 -10.01 21.16 -21.83
C GLY A 309 -9.14 22.40 -21.99
N HIS A 310 -9.71 23.53 -21.61
CA HIS A 310 -9.03 24.81 -21.71
C HIS A 310 -9.38 25.74 -20.56
N TYR A 311 -8.56 26.77 -20.38
CA TYR A 311 -8.83 27.87 -19.47
C TYR A 311 -8.37 29.18 -20.07
N ASN A 312 -9.22 30.20 -19.94
CA ASN A 312 -8.97 31.54 -20.45
C ASN A 312 -8.20 32.38 -19.41
N GLY A 313 -6.87 32.24 -19.41
CA GLY A 313 -5.97 33.02 -18.54
C GLY A 313 -6.05 34.53 -18.81
N ASN A 314 -6.24 34.94 -20.06
CA ASN A 314 -6.43 36.34 -20.43
C ASN A 314 -7.68 36.94 -19.77
N ALA A 315 -8.80 36.20 -19.73
CA ALA A 315 -9.99 36.66 -19.03
C ALA A 315 -9.74 36.82 -17.52
N LEU A 316 -8.97 35.92 -16.90
CA LEU A 316 -8.57 36.05 -15.50
C LEU A 316 -7.70 37.30 -15.28
N ALA A 317 -6.67 37.51 -16.11
CA ALA A 317 -5.79 38.69 -16.05
C ALA A 317 -6.57 40.01 -16.11
N ASN A 318 -7.48 40.13 -17.10
CA ASN A 318 -8.34 41.30 -17.25
C ASN A 318 -9.24 41.54 -16.03
N ARG A 319 -9.80 40.47 -15.45
CA ARG A 319 -10.68 40.57 -14.29
C ARG A 319 -9.95 41.07 -13.03
N ILE A 320 -8.73 40.60 -12.81
CA ILE A 320 -7.90 41.04 -11.66
C ILE A 320 -7.13 42.33 -11.96
N GLY A 321 -7.27 42.89 -13.18
CA GLY A 321 -6.66 44.15 -13.59
C GLY A 321 -5.15 44.08 -13.81
N MET A 322 -4.62 42.92 -14.17
CA MET A 322 -3.20 42.73 -14.52
C MET A 322 -3.01 42.83 -16.04
N THR A 323 -1.88 43.37 -16.47
CA THR A 323 -1.44 43.26 -17.87
C THR A 323 -1.01 41.84 -18.20
N ASP A 324 -1.00 41.49 -19.48
CA ASP A 324 -0.53 40.18 -19.97
C ASP A 324 0.88 39.83 -19.45
N THR A 325 1.79 40.82 -19.45
CA THR A 325 3.18 40.64 -19.02
C THR A 325 3.27 40.39 -17.51
N GLU A 326 2.53 41.15 -16.70
CA GLU A 326 2.49 40.94 -15.25
C GLU A 326 1.90 39.57 -14.92
N PHE A 327 0.79 39.20 -15.57
CA PHE A 327 0.16 37.91 -15.36
C PHE A 327 1.11 36.74 -15.67
N LEU A 328 1.82 36.78 -16.81
CA LEU A 328 2.74 35.72 -17.21
C LEU A 328 3.98 35.62 -16.31
N ASN A 329 4.45 36.73 -15.74
CA ASN A 329 5.64 36.77 -14.88
C ASN A 329 5.34 36.40 -13.43
N ASP A 330 4.22 36.90 -12.90
CA ASP A 330 3.97 36.93 -11.46
C ASP A 330 2.99 35.83 -11.01
N ILE A 331 2.12 35.37 -11.92
CA ILE A 331 1.16 34.31 -11.62
C ILE A 331 1.72 32.93 -11.98
N ARG A 332 1.68 32.04 -11.01
CA ARG A 332 1.96 30.60 -11.17
C ARG A 332 0.66 29.82 -11.20
N VAL A 333 0.71 28.67 -11.86
CA VAL A 333 -0.40 27.70 -11.91
C VAL A 333 0.07 26.32 -11.47
N GLN A 334 -0.79 25.66 -10.71
CA GLN A 334 -0.67 24.27 -10.31
C GLN A 334 -1.98 23.54 -10.66
N PHE A 335 -1.86 22.28 -11.05
CA PHE A 335 -2.98 21.46 -11.48
C PHE A 335 -3.27 20.41 -10.42
N GLU A 336 -4.55 20.18 -10.15
CA GLU A 336 -5.03 18.97 -9.49
C GLU A 336 -5.96 18.22 -10.42
N VAL A 337 -5.85 16.89 -10.45
CA VAL A 337 -6.82 16.02 -11.12
C VAL A 337 -7.33 14.99 -10.13
N ASN A 338 -8.64 14.78 -10.08
CA ASN A 338 -9.26 13.73 -9.26
C ASN A 338 -9.53 12.46 -10.07
N GLN A 339 -10.05 11.43 -9.41
CA GLN A 339 -10.36 10.15 -10.05
C GLN A 339 -11.41 10.22 -11.17
N LYS A 340 -12.24 11.28 -11.21
CA LYS A 340 -13.21 11.55 -12.28
C LYS A 340 -12.60 12.34 -13.44
N LEU A 341 -11.27 12.50 -13.43
CA LEU A 341 -10.49 13.33 -14.34
C LEU A 341 -10.93 14.81 -14.31
N GLU A 342 -11.52 15.27 -13.22
CA GLU A 342 -11.90 16.68 -13.06
C GLU A 342 -10.68 17.48 -12.64
N PHE A 343 -10.39 18.52 -13.43
CA PHE A 343 -9.24 19.38 -13.20
C PHE A 343 -9.62 20.56 -12.32
N THR A 344 -8.86 20.74 -11.25
CA THR A 344 -8.82 22.00 -10.52
C THR A 344 -7.53 22.73 -10.85
N LEU A 345 -7.66 24.02 -11.14
CA LEU A 345 -6.55 24.95 -11.34
C LEU A 345 -6.36 25.77 -10.07
N LEU A 346 -5.13 25.81 -9.59
CA LEU A 346 -4.71 26.61 -8.46
C LEU A 346 -3.81 27.73 -9.00
N PHE A 347 -4.22 28.97 -8.80
CA PHE A 347 -3.43 30.14 -9.17
C PHE A 347 -2.87 30.80 -7.93
N CYS A 348 -1.65 31.30 -8.02
CA CYS A 348 -1.01 32.05 -6.95
C CYS A 348 -0.11 33.12 -7.55
N GLN A 349 -0.15 34.32 -6.98
CA GLN A 349 0.89 35.32 -7.23
C GLN A 349 2.10 35.00 -6.34
N GLY A 350 3.29 34.87 -6.92
CA GLY A 350 4.50 34.51 -6.17
C GLY A 350 4.44 33.11 -5.54
N ASN A 351 5.02 32.95 -4.36
CA ASN A 351 5.07 31.67 -3.64
C ASN A 351 3.82 31.47 -2.75
N PRO A 352 3.20 30.28 -2.76
CA PRO A 352 2.00 30.03 -1.97
C PRO A 352 2.28 30.10 -0.46
N LYS A 353 1.33 30.71 0.25
CA LYS A 353 1.24 30.72 1.71
C LYS A 353 0.37 29.55 2.17
N TYR A 354 0.58 29.11 3.40
CA TYR A 354 -0.06 27.93 3.98
C TYR A 354 -0.98 28.30 5.13
N LYS A 355 -1.97 27.46 5.41
CA LYS A 355 -2.87 27.58 6.57
C LYS A 355 -2.44 26.57 7.64
N ILE A 356 -2.45 26.97 8.90
CA ILE A 356 -2.31 26.07 10.05
C ILE A 356 -3.70 25.81 10.64
N PRO A 357 -4.20 24.57 10.62
CA PRO A 357 -5.50 24.24 11.21
C PRO A 357 -5.53 24.46 12.72
N ALA A 358 -6.69 24.85 13.27
CA ALA A 358 -6.87 25.13 14.69
C ALA A 358 -6.52 23.96 15.62
N ASN A 359 -6.90 22.74 15.23
CA ASN A 359 -6.88 21.54 16.08
C ASN A 359 -5.77 20.56 15.67
N ILE A 360 -4.61 21.08 15.27
CA ILE A 360 -3.49 20.24 14.85
C ILE A 360 -2.66 19.77 16.04
N SER A 361 -2.36 18.46 16.08
CA SER A 361 -1.46 17.88 17.08
C SER A 361 -0.05 18.43 16.94
N TYR A 362 0.57 18.82 18.06
CA TYR A 362 1.89 19.45 18.05
C TYR A 362 2.79 19.03 19.22
N LEU A 363 4.10 19.18 19.02
CA LEU A 363 5.14 19.10 20.04
C LEU A 363 5.85 20.45 20.13
N ASP A 364 6.02 20.96 21.35
CA ASP A 364 6.91 22.09 21.61
C ASP A 364 8.31 21.54 21.92
N ILE A 365 9.20 21.55 20.93
CA ILE A 365 10.56 21.01 21.08
C ILE A 365 11.32 21.80 22.14
N GLY A 366 11.12 23.13 22.17
CA GLY A 366 11.90 23.98 23.05
C GLY A 366 11.61 23.72 24.53
N VAL A 367 10.34 23.47 24.86
CA VAL A 367 9.93 23.02 26.20
C VAL A 367 10.52 21.65 26.54
N ARG A 368 10.55 20.71 25.58
CA ARG A 368 11.01 19.33 25.80
C ARG A 368 12.52 19.21 26.03
N VAL A 369 13.30 20.05 25.36
CA VAL A 369 14.77 20.05 25.43
C VAL A 369 15.28 21.08 26.46
N GLY A 370 14.41 21.96 26.97
CA GLY A 370 14.78 22.99 27.93
C GLY A 370 15.53 24.17 27.28
N THR A 371 15.37 24.40 25.98
CA THR A 371 15.98 25.49 25.23
C THR A 371 15.01 26.08 24.21
N GLN A 372 14.85 27.39 24.17
CA GLN A 372 14.01 28.06 23.16
C GLN A 372 14.77 28.30 21.83
N LYS A 373 16.07 27.98 21.77
CA LYS A 373 16.91 28.19 20.59
C LYS A 373 16.94 26.95 19.71
N ILE A 374 15.86 26.72 18.97
CA ILE A 374 15.82 25.65 17.94
C ILE A 374 16.42 26.15 16.62
N PHE A 375 16.24 27.43 16.34
CA PHE A 375 16.82 28.15 15.21
C PHE A 375 17.92 29.10 15.67
N SER A 376 18.90 29.34 14.81
CA SER A 376 19.93 30.37 14.99
C SER A 376 19.35 31.77 14.72
N HIS A 377 20.12 32.82 15.03
CA HIS A 377 19.75 34.19 14.65
C HIS A 377 19.73 34.41 13.12
N GLU A 378 20.31 33.49 12.36
CA GLU A 378 20.36 33.49 10.89
C GLU A 378 19.33 32.52 10.28
N HIS A 379 18.32 32.12 11.07
CA HIS A 379 17.24 31.21 10.67
C HIS A 379 17.68 29.77 10.34
N GLU A 380 18.90 29.39 10.73
CA GLU A 380 19.41 28.03 10.51
C GLU A 380 18.95 27.08 11.61
N LEU A 381 18.57 25.86 11.23
CA LEU A 381 18.21 24.84 12.20
C LEU A 381 19.45 24.33 12.95
N LEU A 382 19.41 24.36 14.29
CA LEU A 382 20.56 24.03 15.14
C LEU A 382 20.69 22.53 15.46
N TYR A 383 19.64 21.74 15.22
CA TYR A 383 19.55 20.34 15.60
C TYR A 383 19.00 19.49 14.47
N ASP A 384 19.50 18.26 14.36
CA ASP A 384 18.89 17.24 13.52
C ASP A 384 17.58 16.79 14.16
N ILE A 385 16.54 16.61 13.36
CA ILE A 385 15.23 16.11 13.79
C ILE A 385 14.90 14.88 12.96
N ALA A 386 14.55 13.78 13.61
CA ALA A 386 14.27 12.50 12.97
C ALA A 386 13.08 11.77 13.60
N VAL A 387 12.54 10.79 12.87
CA VAL A 387 11.59 9.80 13.40
C VAL A 387 12.22 8.42 13.47
N SER A 388 11.87 7.65 14.50
CA SER A 388 12.27 6.24 14.62
C SER A 388 11.40 5.34 13.73
N ILE A 389 12.02 4.39 13.05
CA ILE A 389 11.37 3.28 12.33
C ILE A 389 11.24 2.04 13.23
N ALA A 390 12.01 1.96 14.32
CA ALA A 390 11.95 0.84 15.27
C ALA A 390 10.83 1.04 16.30
N GLU A 391 10.05 -0.02 16.53
CA GLU A 391 8.88 -0.04 17.42
C GLU A 391 9.23 -0.05 18.92
N SER A 392 10.51 -0.25 19.26
CA SER A 392 10.99 -0.25 20.65
C SER A 392 12.22 0.64 20.82
N PRO A 393 12.21 1.57 21.81
CA PRO A 393 13.34 2.44 22.10
C PRO A 393 14.55 1.72 22.72
N ALA A 394 14.43 0.43 23.07
CA ALA A 394 15.44 -0.31 23.81
C ALA A 394 16.67 -0.79 22.98
N ASN A 395 16.62 -0.70 21.64
CA ASN A 395 17.68 -1.22 20.75
C ASN A 395 17.99 -0.28 19.55
N LEU A 396 18.07 1.03 19.78
CA LEU A 396 18.28 2.00 18.69
C LEU A 396 19.74 2.02 18.21
N ARG A 397 20.01 1.37 17.07
CA ARG A 397 21.19 1.65 16.22
C ARG A 397 20.93 2.92 15.40
N THR A 398 21.98 3.61 14.97
CA THR A 398 21.91 4.84 14.14
C THR A 398 21.13 4.68 12.84
N GLU A 399 21.02 3.46 12.30
CA GLU A 399 20.27 3.13 11.08
C GLU A 399 18.75 3.03 11.28
N ALA A 400 18.24 3.18 12.52
CA ALA A 400 16.82 3.08 12.84
C ALA A 400 16.05 4.41 12.73
N PHE A 401 16.68 5.50 12.27
CA PHE A 401 16.10 6.84 12.21
C PHE A 401 15.97 7.34 10.77
N THR A 402 14.83 7.92 10.42
CA THR A 402 14.66 8.73 9.20
C THR A 402 14.81 10.20 9.55
N LEU A 403 15.86 10.84 9.01
CA LEU A 403 16.11 12.27 9.17
C LEU A 403 15.03 13.08 8.44
N ILE A 404 14.38 13.98 9.15
CA ILE A 404 13.31 14.87 8.65
C ILE A 404 13.89 16.24 8.34
N PHE A 405 14.61 16.81 9.30
CA PHE A 405 15.34 18.06 9.13
C PHE A 405 16.78 17.86 9.61
N GLU A 406 17.72 18.18 8.73
CA GLU A 406 19.16 18.23 8.97
C GLU A 406 19.58 19.62 9.48
N ALA A 407 20.40 19.64 10.53
CA ALA A 407 21.00 20.86 11.08
C ALA A 407 21.98 21.49 10.09
N GLY A 408 22.07 22.83 10.09
CA GLY A 408 23.00 23.58 9.23
C GLY A 408 22.70 23.51 7.73
N LYS A 409 21.62 22.83 7.34
CA LYS A 409 21.12 22.85 5.97
C LYS A 409 20.27 24.11 5.76
N TYR A 410 20.47 24.77 4.62
CA TYR A 410 19.63 25.88 4.21
C TYR A 410 18.28 25.35 3.71
N TYR A 411 17.19 25.89 4.26
CA TYR A 411 15.83 25.58 3.84
C TYR A 411 15.13 26.84 3.34
N ASP A 412 14.25 26.66 2.36
CA ASP A 412 13.35 27.71 1.92
C ASP A 412 12.18 27.84 2.91
N LEU A 413 12.22 28.91 3.71
CA LEU A 413 11.21 29.19 4.73
C LEU A 413 9.85 29.46 4.10
N LYS A 414 8.82 28.80 4.63
CA LYS A 414 7.44 28.93 4.19
C LYS A 414 6.68 29.88 5.09
N SER A 415 5.78 30.65 4.50
CA SER A 415 4.88 31.55 5.21
C SER A 415 3.57 30.84 5.51
N PHE A 416 3.12 30.92 6.75
CA PHE A 416 1.93 30.29 7.28
C PHE A 416 0.99 31.32 7.90
N PHE A 417 -0.31 31.03 7.94
CA PHE A 417 -1.33 31.81 8.63
C PHE A 417 -2.13 30.86 9.51
N ASP A 418 -2.35 31.22 10.78
CA ASP A 418 -3.33 30.51 11.60
C ASP A 418 -4.77 30.95 11.27
N GLU A 419 -5.77 30.35 11.94
CA GLU A 419 -7.19 30.68 11.74
C GLU A 419 -7.51 32.17 11.95
N ASN A 420 -6.71 32.88 12.75
CA ASN A 420 -6.90 34.30 13.03
C ASN A 420 -6.16 35.20 12.03
N GLY A 421 -5.49 34.61 11.02
CA GLY A 421 -4.68 35.33 10.05
C GLY A 421 -3.36 35.85 10.63
N VAL A 422 -2.87 35.29 11.73
CA VAL A 422 -1.57 35.68 12.28
C VAL A 422 -0.46 35.04 11.45
N PRO A 423 0.47 35.83 10.88
CA PRO A 423 1.56 35.30 10.07
C PRO A 423 2.57 34.54 10.94
N LYS A 424 3.00 33.39 10.44
CA LYS A 424 4.06 32.55 11.00
C LYS A 424 5.01 32.12 9.90
N VAL A 425 6.21 31.72 10.27
CA VAL A 425 7.23 31.25 9.33
C VAL A 425 7.75 29.90 9.80
N GLY A 426 8.16 29.04 8.88
CA GLY A 426 8.67 27.72 9.25
C GLY A 426 9.04 26.82 8.08
N LEU A 427 9.27 25.56 8.39
CA LEU A 427 9.67 24.52 7.44
C LEU A 427 8.53 23.54 7.18
N ILE A 428 8.56 22.90 6.00
CA ILE A 428 7.72 21.76 5.64
C ILE A 428 8.66 20.60 5.31
N SER A 429 8.44 19.42 5.89
CA SER A 429 9.25 18.24 5.61
C SER A 429 8.93 17.60 4.26
N ASN A 430 9.77 16.66 3.83
CA ASN A 430 9.34 15.63 2.88
C ASN A 430 8.33 14.67 3.54
N PRO A 431 7.62 13.83 2.75
CA PRO A 431 6.77 12.79 3.30
C PRO A 431 7.52 11.92 4.32
N LEU A 432 6.89 11.70 5.47
CA LEU A 432 7.39 10.79 6.49
C LEU A 432 7.40 9.33 5.98
N PRO A 433 8.24 8.47 6.58
CA PRO A 433 8.20 7.04 6.30
C PRO A 433 6.83 6.43 6.62
N PRO A 434 6.53 5.22 6.10
CA PRO A 434 5.29 4.51 6.39
C PRO A 434 4.98 4.45 7.90
N LEU A 435 3.69 4.51 8.23
CA LEU A 435 3.24 4.56 9.61
C LEU A 435 3.70 3.30 10.38
N PRO A 436 4.26 3.44 11.60
CA PRO A 436 4.56 2.29 12.46
C PRO A 436 3.28 1.58 12.91
N LEU A 437 3.35 0.27 13.26
CA LEU A 437 2.16 -0.52 13.66
C LEU A 437 1.42 0.04 14.88
N ASN A 438 2.12 0.78 15.73
CA ASN A 438 1.54 1.43 16.91
C ASN A 438 0.80 2.75 16.60
N CYS A 439 0.71 3.15 15.32
CA CYS A 439 0.07 4.37 14.82
C CYS A 439 0.63 5.68 15.42
N LYS A 440 1.88 5.69 15.86
CA LYS A 440 2.55 6.84 16.47
C LYS A 440 3.93 7.08 15.86
N TYR A 441 4.24 8.35 15.58
CA TYR A 441 5.59 8.77 15.25
C TYR A 441 6.34 9.19 16.50
N ASN A 442 7.47 8.54 16.76
CA ASN A 442 8.39 8.90 17.82
C ASN A 442 9.46 9.84 17.27
N PHE A 443 9.47 11.08 17.75
CA PHE A 443 10.39 12.12 17.31
C PHE A 443 11.62 12.19 18.22
N TYR A 444 12.77 12.40 17.59
CA TYR A 444 14.07 12.52 18.23
C TYR A 444 14.80 13.75 17.70
N LEU A 445 15.63 14.34 18.55
CA LEU A 445 16.59 15.35 18.14
C LEU A 445 18.03 14.93 18.45
N ARG A 446 18.97 15.46 17.67
CA ARG A 446 20.40 15.30 17.90
C ARG A 446 21.12 16.63 17.66
N SER A 447 22.05 16.98 18.54
CA SER A 447 22.95 18.13 18.34
C SER A 447 24.08 17.74 17.38
N THR A 448 24.53 18.64 16.52
CA THR A 448 25.70 18.39 15.65
C THR A 448 26.99 18.13 16.44
N GLN A 449 27.02 18.48 17.72
CA GLN A 449 28.16 18.27 18.62
C GLN A 449 28.12 16.90 19.33
N THR A 450 27.00 16.18 19.27
CA THR A 450 26.82 14.90 19.98
C THR A 450 26.26 13.82 19.07
N ASN A 451 26.72 12.58 19.22
CA ASN A 451 26.18 11.45 18.45
C ASN A 451 24.94 10.80 19.10
N TYR A 452 24.32 11.48 20.07
CA TYR A 452 23.22 10.93 20.87
C TYR A 452 21.88 11.49 20.41
N TRP A 453 20.94 10.60 20.09
CA TRP A 453 19.56 10.93 19.81
C TRP A 453 18.76 11.02 21.10
N GLN A 454 18.20 12.20 21.38
CA GLN A 454 17.32 12.45 22.50
C GLN A 454 15.86 12.39 22.03
N PHE A 455 15.04 11.60 22.72
CA PHE A 455 13.60 11.55 22.47
C PHE A 455 12.93 12.88 22.86
N ILE A 456 12.13 13.46 21.96
CA ILE A 456 11.45 14.74 22.18
C ILE A 456 9.93 14.62 22.29
N GLY A 457 9.34 13.50 21.86
CA GLY A 457 7.92 13.22 22.06
C GLY A 457 7.32 12.32 21.00
N GLU A 458 6.07 11.97 21.20
CA GLU A 458 5.26 11.18 20.26
C GLU A 458 4.10 12.03 19.72
N LEU A 459 3.78 11.84 18.44
CA LEU A 459 2.54 12.34 17.84
C LEU A 459 1.75 11.16 17.28
N SER A 460 0.51 11.02 17.72
CA SER A 460 -0.43 10.04 17.17
C SER A 460 -0.99 10.52 15.84
N GLN A 461 -1.37 9.56 14.99
CA GLN A 461 -2.06 9.83 13.74
C GLN A 461 -3.29 10.74 13.95
N PRO A 462 -3.48 11.79 13.12
CA PRO A 462 -4.77 12.46 12.98
C PRO A 462 -5.82 11.47 12.42
N GLN A 463 -6.93 11.24 13.14
CA GLN A 463 -7.97 10.29 12.71
C GLN A 463 -8.48 10.62 11.31
N SER A 464 -8.51 9.62 10.42
CA SER A 464 -9.11 9.72 9.10
C SER A 464 -9.63 8.36 8.62
N TYR A 465 -10.73 8.40 7.87
CA TYR A 465 -11.40 7.23 7.30
C TYR A 465 -11.32 7.32 5.78
N THR A 466 -10.15 7.05 5.19
CA THR A 466 -9.99 7.07 3.73
C THR A 466 -9.42 5.79 3.19
N GLU A 467 -9.97 5.37 2.06
CA GLU A 467 -9.53 4.18 1.31
C GLU A 467 -8.29 4.45 0.43
N TYR A 468 -7.82 5.69 0.37
CA TYR A 468 -6.67 6.14 -0.43
C TYR A 468 -5.40 6.29 0.41
N PRO A 469 -4.22 6.09 -0.21
CA PRO A 469 -2.95 6.37 0.45
C PRO A 469 -2.88 7.82 0.93
N CYS A 470 -2.42 7.99 2.17
CA CYS A 470 -2.16 9.29 2.77
C CYS A 470 -0.68 9.44 3.08
N GLN A 471 -0.15 10.63 2.81
CA GLN A 471 1.19 11.00 3.26
C GLN A 471 1.08 11.79 4.56
N TYR A 472 2.10 11.67 5.40
CA TYR A 472 2.24 12.51 6.58
C TYR A 472 3.37 13.50 6.35
N LEU A 473 3.09 14.76 6.64
CA LEU A 473 4.07 15.84 6.57
C LEU A 473 4.20 16.49 7.94
N VAL A 474 5.36 17.08 8.18
CA VAL A 474 5.63 17.78 9.43
C VAL A 474 5.98 19.23 9.12
N THR A 475 5.40 20.15 9.88
CA THR A 475 5.81 21.56 9.87
C THR A 475 6.57 21.90 11.14
N LEU A 476 7.62 22.70 11.02
CA LEU A 476 8.39 23.22 12.16
C LEU A 476 8.36 24.75 12.13
N LEU A 477 7.71 25.37 13.13
CA LEU A 477 7.49 26.81 13.17
C LEU A 477 8.62 27.56 13.88
N GLU A 478 9.10 28.62 13.24
CA GLU A 478 10.08 29.54 13.76
C GLU A 478 9.40 30.73 14.50
N PRO A 479 9.99 31.27 15.59
CA PRO A 479 11.14 30.75 16.35
C PRO A 479 10.71 29.70 17.40
N THR A 480 9.41 29.46 17.52
CA THR A 480 8.81 28.70 18.62
C THR A 480 9.28 27.26 18.74
N GLY A 481 9.78 26.65 17.66
CA GLY A 481 10.14 25.23 17.65
C GLY A 481 8.93 24.30 17.77
N ILE A 482 7.73 24.79 17.43
CA ILE A 482 6.52 23.99 17.43
C ILE A 482 6.53 23.09 16.19
N LEU A 483 6.53 21.78 16.44
CA LEU A 483 6.50 20.73 15.42
C LEU A 483 5.08 20.16 15.32
N GLN A 484 4.49 20.16 14.12
CA GLN A 484 3.09 19.79 13.91
C GLN A 484 2.99 18.73 12.82
N ILE A 485 2.12 17.73 13.01
CA ILE A 485 1.89 16.68 12.02
C ILE A 485 0.63 16.95 11.21
N HIS A 486 0.75 16.89 9.88
CA HIS A 486 -0.32 17.07 8.92
C HIS A 486 -0.62 15.73 8.26
N LEU A 487 -1.90 15.45 8.11
CA LEU A 487 -2.40 14.37 7.26
C LEU A 487 -2.63 14.94 5.86
N GLY A 488 -2.04 14.32 4.84
CA GLY A 488 -2.07 14.83 3.47
C GLY A 488 -1.08 15.98 3.24
N GLN A 489 -1.40 16.87 2.31
CA GLN A 489 -0.60 18.05 2.01
C GLN A 489 -0.87 19.16 3.03
N VAL A 490 0.14 19.98 3.34
CA VAL A 490 -0.09 21.19 4.15
C VAL A 490 -1.05 22.10 3.38
N PRO A 491 -2.20 22.51 3.96
CA PRO A 491 -3.22 23.23 3.24
C PRO A 491 -2.74 24.63 2.85
N TYR A 492 -3.06 25.06 1.63
CA TYR A 492 -2.78 26.43 1.21
C TYR A 492 -3.72 27.42 1.89
N TRP A 493 -3.24 28.65 2.06
CA TRP A 493 -4.11 29.77 2.34
C TRP A 493 -4.90 30.13 1.07
N THR A 494 -6.18 29.78 1.06
CA THR A 494 -7.02 29.79 -0.15
C THR A 494 -8.15 30.81 -0.06
N SER A 495 -8.64 31.23 -1.22
CA SER A 495 -9.87 32.01 -1.37
C SER A 495 -10.62 31.59 -2.64
N ASP A 496 -11.95 31.60 -2.57
CA ASP A 496 -12.81 31.38 -3.74
C ASP A 496 -12.97 32.66 -4.59
N SER A 497 -12.44 33.79 -4.12
CA SER A 497 -12.45 35.04 -4.88
C SER A 497 -11.15 35.23 -5.63
N GLN A 498 -11.24 35.39 -6.96
CA GLN A 498 -10.10 35.69 -7.83
C GLN A 498 -9.33 36.97 -7.41
N GLU A 499 -9.98 37.89 -6.69
CA GLU A 499 -9.35 39.11 -6.16
C GLU A 499 -8.21 38.80 -5.20
N CYS A 500 -8.18 37.59 -4.61
CA CYS A 500 -7.10 37.17 -3.73
C CYS A 500 -5.75 37.10 -4.44
N LEU A 501 -5.73 36.97 -5.78
CA LEU A 501 -4.50 36.98 -6.59
C LEU A 501 -3.80 38.35 -6.62
N LYS A 502 -4.43 39.41 -6.12
CA LYS A 502 -3.79 40.71 -5.86
C LYS A 502 -2.93 40.69 -4.59
N HIS A 503 -3.06 39.65 -3.78
CA HIS A 503 -2.30 39.45 -2.56
C HIS A 503 -1.35 38.26 -2.73
N GLU A 504 -0.05 38.55 -2.74
CA GLU A 504 0.98 37.54 -2.91
C GLU A 504 0.80 36.37 -1.94
N GLY A 505 0.87 35.15 -2.48
CA GLY A 505 0.78 33.90 -1.76
C GLY A 505 -0.62 33.40 -1.42
N CYS A 506 -1.69 34.13 -1.73
CA CYS A 506 -3.05 33.59 -1.62
C CYS A 506 -3.38 32.73 -2.85
N VAL A 507 -3.94 31.55 -2.62
CA VAL A 507 -4.24 30.57 -3.67
C VAL A 507 -5.71 30.65 -4.10
N PHE A 508 -5.95 31.04 -5.35
CA PHE A 508 -7.27 31.02 -5.98
C PHE A 508 -7.53 29.65 -6.61
N ARG A 509 -8.71 29.09 -6.36
CA ARG A 509 -9.14 27.79 -6.91
C ARG A 509 -10.22 27.97 -7.97
N THR A 510 -10.05 27.33 -9.11
CA THR A 510 -11.07 27.29 -10.18
C THR A 510 -11.00 25.96 -10.94
N ILE A 511 -11.93 25.73 -11.88
CA ILE A 511 -12.02 24.48 -12.65
C ILE A 511 -11.58 24.69 -14.10
N LEU A 512 -11.05 23.65 -14.72
CA LEU A 512 -10.78 23.62 -16.16
C LEU A 512 -12.09 23.43 -16.95
N GLU A 513 -12.29 24.19 -18.02
CA GLU A 513 -13.46 24.03 -18.89
C GLU A 513 -13.23 22.83 -19.81
N LYS A 514 -14.01 21.75 -19.62
CA LYS A 514 -13.95 20.56 -20.46
C LYS A 514 -14.43 20.87 -21.87
N GLN A 515 -13.79 20.29 -22.87
CA GLN A 515 -14.36 20.28 -24.21
C GLN A 515 -15.66 19.46 -24.18
N PHE A 516 -16.79 20.05 -24.57
CA PHE A 516 -18.05 19.32 -24.70
C PHE A 516 -17.85 18.15 -25.66
N GLY A 517 -17.98 16.92 -25.15
CA GLY A 517 -18.14 15.69 -25.93
C GLY A 517 -19.61 15.42 -26.17
#